data_AF-A0A5K1DM89-F1
#
_entry.id   AF-A0A5K1DM89-F1
#
_cell.length_a   1.000
_cell.length_b   1.000
_cell.length_c   1.000
_cell.angle_alpha   90.00
_cell.angle_beta   90.00
_cell.angle_gamma   90.00
#
_symmetry.space_group_name_H-M   'P 1'
#
loop_
_entity.id
_entity.type
_entity.pdbx_description
1 polymer ?
#
loop_
_entity_poly.entity_id
_entity_poly.type
_entity_poly.pdbx_seq_one_letter_code
_entity_poly.pdbx_strand_id
1 'polypeptide(L)' 'MLKNKEFTEEVISRTPLRQVGNPQEVSYLVAFLCLPAASYITGQEICDDG' A
#
# COMPACT_ATOMS: atom_id res chain seq x y z
N MET A 1 -13.34 2.17 7.24
CA MET A 1 -12.69 0.84 7.18
C MET A 1 -11.86 0.75 8.45
N LEU A 2 -11.96 -0.14 9.43
CA LEU A 2 -12.57 -1.45 9.64
C LEU A 2 -13.35 -1.35 10.97
N LYS A 3 -14.64 -1.74 11.02
CA LYS A 3 -15.47 -1.56 12.24
C LYS A 3 -15.50 -2.78 13.16
N ASN A 4 -14.92 -3.90 12.73
CA ASN A 4 -14.87 -5.14 13.50
C ASN A 4 -13.44 -5.37 13.99
N LYS A 5 -13.27 -5.39 15.32
CA LYS A 5 -11.97 -5.55 15.98
C LYS A 5 -11.32 -6.89 15.67
N GLU A 6 -12.09 -7.97 15.64
CA GLU A 6 -11.59 -9.32 15.33
C GLU A 6 -11.06 -9.41 13.89
N PHE A 7 -11.80 -8.83 12.95
CA PHE A 7 -11.36 -8.75 11.55
C PHE A 7 -10.10 -7.89 11.37
N THR A 8 -10.02 -6.76 12.08
CA THR A 8 -8.82 -5.91 12.05
C THR A 8 -7.59 -6.65 12.59
N GLU A 9 -7.74 -7.36 13.71
CA GLU A 9 -6.67 -8.16 14.31
C GLU A 9 -6.23 -9.31 13.38
N GLU A 10 -7.19 -9.96 12.71
CA GLU A 10 -6.91 -10.99 11.71
C GLU A 10 -6.10 -10.43 10.53
N VAL A 11 -6.53 -9.29 9.97
CA VAL A 11 -5.82 -8.63 8.87
C VAL A 11 -4.40 -8.26 9.29
N ILE A 12 -4.25 -7.60 10.44
CA ILE A 12 -2.95 -7.23 11.01
C ILE A 12 -2.05 -8.46 11.21
N SER A 13 -2.60 -9.59 11.66
CA SER A 13 -1.81 -10.81 11.88
C SER A 13 -1.23 -11.40 10.60
N ARG A 14 -1.91 -11.19 9.46
CA ARG A 14 -1.55 -11.73 8.15
C ARG A 14 -0.69 -10.76 7.34
N THR A 15 -0.76 -9.45 7.62
CA THR A 15 0.10 -8.44 7.00
C THR A 15 1.53 -8.57 7.54
N PRO A 16 2.56 -8.75 6.69
CA PRO A 16 3.96 -8.84 7.12
C PRO A 16 4.43 -7.70 8.03
N LEU A 17 4.06 -6.46 7.72
CA LEU A 17 4.38 -5.30 8.56
C LEU A 17 3.53 -5.17 9.84
N ARG A 18 2.56 -6.06 10.06
CA ARG A 18 1.70 -6.10 11.26
C ARG A 18 1.02 -4.77 11.57
N GLN A 19 0.62 -4.05 10.52
CA GLN A 19 -0.12 -2.81 10.62
C GLN A 19 -1.09 -2.69 9.45
N VAL A 20 -2.10 -1.84 9.62
CA VAL A 20 -2.99 -1.48 8.52
C VAL A 20 -2.31 -0.37 7.72
N GLY A 21 -2.14 -0.57 6.42
CA GLY A 21 -1.58 0.44 5.52
C GLY A 21 -2.41 1.72 5.51
N ASN A 22 -1.73 2.84 5.28
CA ASN A 22 -2.38 4.14 5.18
C ASN A 22 -2.64 4.48 3.70
N PRO A 23 -3.86 4.92 3.31
CA PRO A 23 -4.13 5.42 1.96
C PRO A 23 -3.14 6.48 1.44
N GLN A 24 -2.50 7.25 2.32
CA GLN A 24 -1.46 8.20 1.90
C GLN A 24 -0.21 7.51 1.35
N GLU A 25 0.13 6.30 1.78
CA GLU A 25 1.32 5.56 1.30
C GLU A 25 1.19 5.24 -0.19
N VAL A 26 0.01 4.76 -0.60
CA VAL A 26 -0.34 4.55 -2.02
C VAL A 26 -0.24 5.84 -2.82
N SER A 27 -0.68 6.97 -2.24
CA SER A 27 -0.62 8.27 -2.93
C SER A 27 0.82 8.74 -3.19
N TYR A 28 1.76 8.41 -2.31
CA TYR A 28 3.17 8.73 -2.51
C TYR A 28 3.79 7.90 -3.64
N LEU A 29 3.46 6.60 -3.74
CA LEU A 29 3.89 5.76 -4.86
C LEU A 29 3.36 6.32 -6.18
N VAL A 30 2.08 6.67 -6.25
CA VAL A 30 1.47 7.28 -7.45
C VAL A 30 2.17 8.60 -7.80
N ALA A 31 2.41 9.47 -6.82
CA ALA A 31 3.10 10.73 -7.04
C ALA A 31 4.53 10.51 -7.57
N PHE A 32 5.26 9.52 -7.06
CA PHE A 32 6.58 9.15 -7.55
C PHE A 32 6.54 8.69 -9.01
N LEU A 33 5.55 7.88 -9.40
CA LEU A 33 5.40 7.42 -10.79
C LEU A 33 5.11 8.57 -11.78
N CYS A 34 4.64 9.71 -11.31
CA CYS A 34 4.46 10.92 -12.13
C CYS A 34 5.75 11.75 -12.28
N LEU A 35 6.82 11.45 -11.55
CA LEU A 35 8.09 12.19 -11.64
C LEU A 35 8.91 11.74 -12.85
N PRO A 36 9.78 12.60 -13.42
CA PRO A 36 10.68 12.22 -14.51
C PRO A 36 11.60 11.03 -14.20
N ALA A 37 11.91 10.81 -12.92
CA ALA A 37 12.71 9.69 -12.45
C ALA A 37 12.07 8.31 -12.74
N ALA A 38 10.74 8.25 -12.85
CA ALA A 38 10.00 7.04 -13.19
C ALA A 38 9.76 6.86 -14.70
N SER A 39 10.38 7.69 -15.56
CA SER A 39 10.12 7.72 -17.01
C SER A 39 10.33 6.40 -17.76
N TYR A 40 11.10 5.47 -17.19
CA TYR A 40 11.34 4.15 -17.76
C TYR A 40 10.54 3.01 -17.10
N ILE A 41 9.67 3.34 -16.14
CA ILE A 41 8.80 2.38 -15.46
C ILE A 41 7.44 2.41 -16.16
N THR A 42 7.16 1.39 -16.97
CA THR A 42 5.89 1.23 -17.68
C THR A 42 5.48 -0.23 -17.78
N GLY A 43 4.17 -0.48 -17.87
CA GLY A 43 3.60 -1.83 -17.96
C GLY A 43 3.82 -2.72 -16.73
N GLN A 44 4.14 -2.13 -15.57
CA GLN A 44 4.34 -2.87 -14.32
C GLN A 44 3.09 -2.80 -13.44
N GLU A 45 2.76 -3.90 -12.78
CA GLU A 45 1.82 -3.96 -11.66
C GLU A 45 2.65 -3.94 -10.37
N ILE A 46 2.58 -2.82 -9.63
CA ILE A 46 3.38 -2.61 -8.41
C ILE A 46 2.51 -2.91 -7.19
N CYS A 47 2.93 -3.87 -6.37
CA CYS A 47 2.26 -4.23 -5.13
C CYS A 47 2.74 -3.32 -3.98
N ASP A 48 1.80 -2.75 -3.24
CA ASP A 48 2.01 -1.95 -2.03
C ASP A 48 1.13 -2.53 -0.91
N ASP A 49 1.57 -3.64 -0.32
CA ASP A 49 0.80 -4.46 0.64
C ASP A 49 1.41 -4.56 2.04
N GLY A 50 2.61 -4.00 2.24
CA GLY A 50 3.27 -3.88 3.53
C GLY A 50 3.89 -5.16 4.04
#